data_AF-A0A100YAG4-F1
#
_entry.id   AF-A0A100YAG4-F1
#
_cell.length_a   1.000
_cell.length_b   1.000
_cell.length_c   1.000
_cell.angle_alpha   90.00
_cell.angle_beta   90.00
_cell.angle_gamma   90.00
#
_symmetry.space_group_name_H-M   'P 1'
#
loop_
_entity.id
_entity.type
_entity.pdbx_description
1 polymer ?
#
loop_
_entity_poly.entity_id
_entity_poly.type
_entity_poly.pdbx_seq_one_letter_code
_entity_poly.pdbx_strand_id
1 'polypeptide(L)' 'MDATHSLPAAIEVAVWNGRSWQAVRDAATDWATASGDATVITFSAVRGSRLRLTLTSRHPDEARGAIRIDHLETPAA' A
#
# COMPACT_ATOMS: atom_id res chain seq x y z
N MET A 1 -6.75 13.23 -0.92
CA MET A 1 -6.83 13.33 0.56
C MET A 1 -7.95 14.28 0.90
N ASP A 2 -8.65 14.05 2.01
CA ASP A 2 -9.71 14.93 2.51
C ASP A 2 -9.54 15.18 4.02
N ALA A 3 -10.48 15.89 4.64
CA ALA A 3 -10.41 16.28 6.05
C ALA A 3 -10.30 15.07 7.03
N THR A 4 -10.67 13.88 6.59
CA THR A 4 -10.67 12.64 7.39
C THR A 4 -9.71 11.57 6.89
N HIS A 5 -9.27 11.65 5.63
CA HIS A 5 -8.40 10.64 5.02
C HIS A 5 -7.05 11.22 4.61
N SER A 6 -6.01 10.70 5.25
CA SER A 6 -4.61 11.02 4.94
C SER A 6 -3.94 9.88 4.17
N LEU A 7 -2.88 10.21 3.42
CA LEU A 7 -1.97 9.16 2.97
C LEU A 7 -1.33 8.46 4.18
N PRO A 8 -1.02 7.16 4.08
CA PRO A 8 -0.22 6.50 5.11
C PRO A 8 1.19 7.10 5.17
N ALA A 9 1.84 6.91 6.32
CA ALA A 9 3.23 7.28 6.56
C ALA A 9 4.18 6.31 5.83
N ALA A 10 3.79 5.04 5.79
CA ALA A 10 4.53 3.96 5.17
C ALA A 10 3.55 2.91 4.61
N ILE A 11 3.97 2.25 3.54
CA ILE A 11 3.31 1.06 3.01
C ILE A 11 4.35 -0.04 2.89
N GLU A 12 4.08 -1.19 3.48
CA GLU A 12 4.89 -2.39 3.34
C GLU A 12 4.13 -3.41 2.49
N VAL A 13 4.84 -4.07 1.58
CA VAL A 13 4.25 -5.11 0.73
C VAL A 13 4.86 -6.45 1.05
N ALA A 14 4.00 -7.44 1.28
CA ALA A 14 4.39 -8.82 1.45
C ALA A 14 3.63 -9.75 0.49
N VAL A 15 4.31 -10.79 0.02
CA VAL A 15 3.75 -11.83 -0.84
C VAL A 15 3.66 -13.16 -0.10
N TRP A 16 2.58 -13.90 -0.30
CA TRP A 16 2.45 -15.26 0.21
C TRP A 16 3.10 -16.26 -0.75
N ASN A 17 4.11 -16.98 -0.26
CA ASN A 17 4.86 -17.97 -1.04
C ASN A 17 4.29 -19.41 -0.95
N GLY A 18 3.12 -19.59 -0.31
CA GLY A 18 2.54 -20.90 -0.01
C GLY A 18 2.70 -21.34 1.45
N ARG A 19 3.66 -20.78 2.19
CA ARG A 19 3.97 -21.14 3.58
C ARG A 19 4.08 -19.95 4.54
N SER A 20 4.61 -18.83 4.07
CA SER A 20 4.82 -17.63 4.89
C SER A 20 4.67 -16.37 4.06
N TRP A 21 4.35 -15.27 4.73
CA TRP A 21 4.46 -13.94 4.16
C TRP A 21 5.93 -13.54 4.08
N GLN A 22 6.40 -13.13 2.90
CA GLN A 22 7.73 -12.56 2.71
C GLN A 22 7.61 -11.11 2.24
N ALA A 23 8.37 -10.22 2.86
CA ALA A 23 8.50 -8.85 2.36
C ALA A 23 9.07 -8.87 0.94
N VAL A 24 8.51 -8.05 0.06
CA VAL A 24 9.08 -7.85 -1.28
C VAL A 24 10.38 -7.06 -1.16
N ARG A 25 11.24 -7.17 -2.18
CA ARG A 25 12.52 -6.44 -2.23
C ARG A 25 12.40 -5.23 -3.15
N ASP A 26 13.31 -4.29 -2.97
CA ASP A 26 13.44 -3.07 -3.78
C ASP A 26 12.12 -2.31 -3.94
N ALA A 27 11.31 -2.29 -2.86
CA ALA A 27 10.03 -1.60 -2.86
C ALA A 27 10.23 -0.09 -2.92
N ALA A 28 9.60 0.55 -3.89
CA ALA A 28 9.53 2.00 -4.02
C ALA A 28 8.07 2.43 -4.12
N THR A 29 7.73 3.50 -3.42
CA THR A 29 6.39 4.09 -3.43
C THR A 29 6.44 5.47 -4.07
N ASP A 30 5.71 5.63 -5.17
CA ASP A 30 5.36 6.92 -5.72
C ASP A 30 4.01 7.36 -5.15
N TRP A 31 4.02 8.47 -4.42
CA TRP A 31 2.89 8.91 -3.63
C TRP A 31 1.96 9.79 -4.47
N ALA A 32 0.66 9.53 -4.36
CA ALA A 32 -0.35 10.43 -4.90
C ALA A 32 -0.13 11.86 -4.39
N THR A 33 -0.22 12.85 -5.29
CA THR A 33 -0.08 14.27 -4.92
C THR A 33 -1.42 14.98 -4.79
N ALA A 34 -2.47 14.45 -5.41
CA ALA A 34 -3.84 14.93 -5.26
C ALA A 34 -4.81 13.79 -4.89
N SER A 35 -6.05 14.15 -4.56
CA SER A 35 -7.10 13.16 -4.31
C SER A 35 -7.56 12.53 -5.62
N GLY A 36 -7.66 11.20 -5.66
CA GLY A 36 -8.03 10.45 -6.86
C GLY A 36 -6.83 10.06 -7.73
N ASP A 37 -5.65 10.62 -7.49
CA ASP A 37 -4.40 10.12 -8.06
C ASP A 37 -4.04 8.79 -7.41
N ALA A 38 -3.45 7.88 -8.19
CA ALA A 38 -2.96 6.61 -7.68
C ALA A 38 -1.68 6.79 -6.85
N THR A 39 -1.56 6.03 -5.77
CA THR A 39 -0.26 5.71 -5.17
C THR A 39 0.27 4.46 -5.86
N VAL A 40 1.45 4.54 -6.46
CA VAL A 40 2.04 3.44 -7.23
C VAL A 40 3.15 2.80 -6.43
N ILE A 41 3.08 1.48 -6.26
CA ILE A 41 4.11 0.71 -5.56
C ILE A 41 4.78 -0.22 -6.58
N THR A 42 6.09 -0.09 -6.72
CA THR A 42 6.92 -0.98 -7.55
C THR A 42 7.87 -1.77 -6.66
N PHE A 43 8.20 -2.99 -7.07
CA PHE A 43 9.11 -3.88 -6.34
C PHE A 43 9.67 -4.93 -7.32
N SER A 44 10.75 -5.63 -6.92
CA SER A 44 11.30 -6.70 -7.77
C SER A 44 10.26 -7.80 -8.02
N ALA A 45 10.26 -8.40 -9.21
CA ALA A 45 9.29 -9.43 -9.56
C ALA A 45 9.27 -10.59 -8.54
N VAL A 46 8.07 -10.97 -8.10
CA VAL A 46 7.84 -12.07 -7.15
C VAL A 46 6.81 -13.05 -7.70
N ARG A 47 6.88 -14.31 -7.24
CA ARG A 47 5.85 -15.32 -7.48
C ARG A 47 5.14 -15.65 -6.17
N GLY A 48 3.82 -15.63 -6.20
CA GLY A 48 3.00 -15.98 -5.06
C GLY A 48 1.52 -15.95 -5.44
N SER A 49 0.68 -16.20 -4.44
CA SER A 49 -0.77 -16.31 -4.66
C SER A 49 -1.59 -15.23 -3.94
N ARG A 50 -0.95 -14.44 -3.07
CA ARG A 50 -1.60 -13.37 -2.31
C ARG A 50 -0.62 -12.23 -2.08
N LEU A 51 -1.14 -11.02 -2.06
CA LEU A 51 -0.45 -9.83 -1.60
C LEU A 51 -1.08 -9.36 -0.28
N ARG A 52 -0.25 -8.78 0.58
CA ARG A 52 -0.68 -8.07 1.79
C ARG A 52 0.00 -6.71 1.80
N LEU A 53 -0.81 -5.68 2.02
CA LEU A 53 -0.36 -4.32 2.27
C LEU A 53 -0.50 -4.04 3.76
N THR A 54 0.56 -3.58 4.40
CA THR A 54 0.50 -2.99 5.74
C THR A 54 0.61 -1.49 5.58
N LEU A 55 -0.41 -0.74 5.99
CA LEU A 55 -0.45 0.71 5.86
C LEU A 55 -0.35 1.34 7.26
N THR A 56 0.67 2.16 7.48
CA THR A 56 0.88 2.85 8.76
C THR A 56 0.23 4.23 8.70
N SER A 57 -0.64 4.57 9.65
CA SER A 57 -1.25 5.91 9.70
C SER A 57 -0.20 6.99 10.01
N ARG A 58 -0.33 8.16 9.38
CA ARG A 58 0.43 9.37 9.74
C ARG A 58 -0.06 10.02 11.03
N HIS A 59 -1.33 9.80 11.35
CA HIS A 59 -2.04 10.44 12.45
C HIS A 59 -2.76 9.38 13.27
N PRO A 60 -2.03 8.44 13.91
CA PRO A 60 -2.67 7.39 14.71
C PRO A 60 -3.59 8.00 15.76
N ASP A 61 -4.73 7.34 15.99
CA ASP A 61 -5.77 7.73 16.95
C ASP A 61 -6.46 9.09 16.71
N GLU A 62 -6.15 9.78 15.59
CA GLU A 62 -6.85 10.99 15.17
C GLU A 62 -7.93 10.69 14.14
N ALA A 63 -8.97 11.53 14.09
CA ALA A 63 -10.05 11.40 13.08
C ALA A 63 -9.52 11.48 11.63
N ARG A 64 -8.44 12.23 11.39
CA ARG A 64 -7.75 12.34 10.08
C ARG A 64 -6.73 11.22 9.81
N GLY A 65 -6.62 10.27 10.74
CA GLY A 65 -5.71 9.12 10.66
C GLY A 65 -6.25 7.94 9.88
N ALA A 66 -7.53 7.97 9.50
CA ALA A 66 -8.14 6.92 8.72
C ALA A 66 -7.48 6.83 7.34
N ILE A 67 -7.21 5.61 6.89
CA ILE A 67 -6.70 5.32 5.54
C ILE A 67 -7.79 4.59 4.79
N ARG A 68 -8.12 5.08 3.60
CA ARG A 68 -9.10 4.48 2.70
C ARG A 68 -8.41 4.06 1.41
N ILE A 69 -8.70 2.84 0.96
CA ILE A 69 -8.36 2.37 -0.38
C ILE A 69 -9.69 2.31 -1.13
N ASP A 70 -9.85 3.16 -2.13
CA ASP A 70 -11.01 3.21 -3.00
C ASP A 70 -10.90 2.18 -4.13
N HIS A 71 -9.70 2.05 -4.69
CA HIS A 71 -9.39 1.09 -5.72
C HIS A 71 -8.01 0.46 -5.54
N LEU A 72 -7.88 -0.80 -5.95
CA LEU A 72 -6.61 -1.53 -5.95
C LEU A 72 -6.53 -2.34 -7.24
N GLU A 73 -5.53 -2.01 -8.06
CA GLU A 73 -5.21 -2.76 -9.27
C GLU A 73 -3.85 -3.44 -9.11
N THR A 74 -3.73 -4.61 -9.73
CA THR A 74 -2.46 -5.28 -9.96
C THR A 74 -2.32 -5.51 -11.45
N PRO A 75 -1.11 -5.44 -12.04
CA PRO A 75 -0.91 -5.76 -13.45
C PRO A 75 -1.57 -7.11 -13.79
N ALA A 76 -2.29 -7.17 -14.91
CA ALA A 76 -2.87 -8.42 -15.40
C ALA A 76 -1.76 -9.47 -15.53
N ALA A 77 -2.06 -10.70 -15.09
CA ALA A 77 -1.16 -11.85 -15.21
C ALA A 77 -1.02 -12.32 -16.66
#